data_AF-A0A5B8VUY8-F1
#
_entry.id   AF-A0A5B8VUY8-F1
#
_cell.length_a   1.000
_cell.length_b   1.000
_cell.length_c   1.000
_cell.angle_alpha   90.00
_cell.angle_beta   90.00
_cell.angle_gamma   90.00
#
_symmetry.space_group_name_H-M   'P 1'
#
loop_
_entity.id
_entity.type
_entity.pdbx_description
1 polymer ?
#
loop_
_entity_poly.entity_id
_entity_poly.type
_entity_poly.pdbx_seq_one_letter_code
_entity_poly.pdbx_strand_id
1 'polypeptide(L)'
;MPFGMVQLSPDTRLEGWDGCSGYHYTDTVVYGFSHTHLSGTGIPDYCDVLFMPTTGEPQFKNTEYRSGFKKKNEIATPGYYKTLLDKYNIGVELTATTRVGVHRYSYPSTEKANIIIDLQHRDEVLDSWIEVVNDHEVRGYRKSKSWANNQQVYFYAKFSKHLKPMG
;
A
#
# COMPACT_ATOMS: atom_id res chain seq x y z
N MET A 1 -15.14 -3.93 4.66
CA MET A 1 -16.61 -3.74 4.71
C MET A 1 -17.27 -4.67 3.70
N PRO A 2 -18.47 -5.22 3.97
CA PRO A 2 -19.24 -5.90 2.94
C PRO A 2 -19.44 -4.97 1.73
N PHE A 3 -19.09 -5.44 0.53
CA PHE A 3 -19.24 -4.70 -0.74
C PHE A 3 -18.54 -3.33 -0.78
N GLY A 4 -17.43 -3.16 -0.07
CA GLY A 4 -16.64 -1.92 -0.07
C GLY A 4 -15.85 -1.72 -1.37
N MET A 5 -15.71 -0.46 -1.79
CA MET A 5 -14.86 -0.04 -2.92
C MET A 5 -13.38 -0.22 -2.62
N VAL A 6 -12.97 -0.04 -1.36
CA VAL A 6 -11.59 -0.17 -0.91
C VAL A 6 -11.37 -1.53 -0.26
N GLN A 7 -10.33 -2.23 -0.70
CA GLN A 7 -9.81 -3.45 -0.09
C GLN A 7 -8.37 -3.17 0.36
N LEU A 8 -8.20 -2.47 1.48
CA LEU A 8 -6.87 -2.09 1.97
C LEU A 8 -6.13 -3.32 2.53
N SER A 9 -5.07 -3.77 1.86
CA SER A 9 -4.40 -5.05 2.11
C SER A 9 -2.89 -4.98 1.82
N PRO A 10 -2.06 -5.84 2.44
CA PRO A 10 -0.64 -6.00 2.08
C PRO A 10 -0.42 -6.62 0.69
N ASP A 11 0.61 -6.15 -0.01
CA ASP A 11 1.13 -6.73 -1.25
C ASP A 11 2.45 -7.47 -1.01
N THR A 12 2.49 -8.77 -1.28
CA THR A 12 3.67 -9.64 -1.08
C THR A 12 4.18 -10.26 -2.37
N ARG A 13 3.36 -10.28 -3.43
CA ARG A 13 3.66 -10.97 -4.68
C ARG A 13 3.28 -10.12 -5.89
N LEU A 14 4.26 -9.90 -6.76
CA LEU A 14 4.09 -9.01 -7.93
C LEU A 14 3.55 -9.75 -9.15
N GLU A 15 3.82 -11.04 -9.28
CA GLU A 15 3.58 -11.82 -10.51
C GLU A 15 2.98 -13.19 -10.20
N GLY A 16 2.49 -13.87 -11.24
CA GLY A 16 1.96 -15.23 -11.15
C GLY A 16 0.48 -15.30 -10.75
N TRP A 17 -0.14 -16.43 -11.10
CA TRP A 17 -1.58 -16.67 -10.86
C TRP A 17 -1.94 -16.77 -9.37
N ASP A 18 -0.99 -17.17 -8.53
CA ASP A 18 -1.16 -17.27 -7.08
C ASP A 18 -0.89 -15.92 -6.37
N GLY A 19 -0.45 -14.90 -7.12
CA GLY A 19 -0.32 -13.52 -6.69
C GLY A 19 -1.50 -12.62 -7.10
N CYS A 20 -2.61 -13.18 -7.61
CA CYS A 20 -3.71 -12.37 -8.17
C CYS A 20 -4.30 -11.35 -7.19
N SER A 21 -4.41 -11.71 -5.91
CA SER A 21 -4.90 -10.82 -4.86
C SER A 21 -3.81 -9.93 -4.22
N GLY A 22 -2.60 -9.86 -4.80
CA GLY A 22 -1.46 -9.11 -4.24
C GLY A 22 -0.73 -9.82 -3.09
N TYR A 23 -1.43 -10.67 -2.33
CA TYR A 23 -0.89 -11.40 -1.18
C TYR A 23 -0.80 -12.92 -1.41
N HIS A 24 0.29 -13.55 -0.95
CA HIS A 24 0.40 -14.99 -0.83
C HIS A 24 0.96 -15.40 0.55
N TYR A 25 0.32 -16.40 1.19
CA TYR A 25 0.62 -16.77 2.57
C TYR A 25 2.04 -17.29 2.78
N THR A 26 2.66 -17.92 1.79
CA THR A 26 4.05 -18.42 1.95
C THR A 26 5.11 -17.30 1.91
N ASP A 27 4.73 -16.08 1.53
CA ASP A 27 5.67 -14.98 1.38
C ASP A 27 6.03 -14.36 2.73
N THR A 28 7.29 -13.95 2.83
CA THR A 28 7.89 -13.38 4.04
C THR A 28 8.30 -11.91 3.86
N VAL A 29 8.00 -11.34 2.70
CA VAL A 29 8.32 -9.97 2.32
C VAL A 29 7.04 -9.26 1.90
N VAL A 30 6.90 -8.01 2.32
CA VAL A 30 5.81 -7.11 1.95
C VAL A 30 6.39 -5.88 1.26
N TYR A 31 5.81 -5.53 0.11
CA TYR A 31 6.16 -4.34 -0.65
C TYR A 31 5.45 -3.11 -0.08
N GLY A 32 4.23 -3.27 0.42
CA GLY A 32 3.49 -2.20 1.09
C GLY A 32 2.01 -2.56 1.17
N PHE A 33 1.16 -1.53 1.21
CA PHE A 33 -0.27 -1.69 1.42
C PHE A 33 -1.04 -0.84 0.39
N SER A 34 -1.70 -1.50 -0.57
CA SER A 34 -2.49 -0.85 -1.61
C SER A 34 -3.99 -0.93 -1.34
N HIS A 35 -4.80 -0.22 -2.12
CA HIS A 35 -6.20 0.09 -1.77
C HIS A 35 -7.25 -0.69 -2.56
N THR A 36 -6.86 -1.42 -3.60
CA THR A 36 -7.75 -2.15 -4.51
C THR A 36 -7.21 -3.55 -4.74
N HIS A 37 -8.07 -4.56 -4.60
CA HIS A 37 -7.68 -5.96 -4.77
C HIS A 37 -8.84 -6.78 -5.32
N LEU A 38 -8.51 -7.78 -6.13
CA LEU A 38 -9.44 -8.81 -6.57
C LEU A 38 -9.34 -10.04 -5.66
N SER A 39 -10.49 -10.62 -5.29
CA SER A 39 -10.56 -11.79 -4.42
C SER A 39 -10.92 -13.04 -5.22
N GLY A 40 -10.01 -14.01 -5.23
CA GLY A 40 -10.25 -15.34 -5.82
C GLY A 40 -10.21 -15.40 -7.36
N THR A 41 -9.59 -14.43 -8.02
CA THR A 41 -9.40 -14.46 -9.48
C THR A 41 -8.20 -15.32 -9.88
N GLY A 42 -8.18 -15.76 -11.14
CA GLY A 42 -7.05 -16.47 -11.75
C GLY A 42 -6.18 -15.59 -12.67
N ILE A 43 -6.50 -14.29 -12.78
CA ILE A 43 -5.73 -13.28 -13.53
C ILE A 43 -5.53 -12.08 -12.59
N PRO A 44 -4.30 -11.54 -12.49
CA PRO A 44 -4.01 -10.38 -11.65
C PRO A 44 -4.57 -9.10 -12.27
N ASP A 45 -5.04 -8.22 -11.40
CA ASP A 45 -5.30 -6.81 -11.69
C ASP A 45 -5.28 -6.01 -10.38
N TYR A 46 -5.30 -4.67 -10.43
CA TYR A 46 -5.27 -3.77 -9.27
C TYR A 46 -3.95 -3.79 -8.45
N CYS A 47 -4.04 -3.66 -7.12
CA CYS A 47 -2.98 -3.19 -6.21
C CYS A 47 -2.62 -1.72 -6.42
N ASP A 48 -3.64 -0.87 -6.60
CA ASP A 48 -3.48 0.56 -6.86
C ASP A 48 -3.13 1.36 -5.59
N VAL A 49 -2.29 2.37 -5.77
CA VAL A 49 -1.93 3.37 -4.76
C VAL A 49 -1.35 2.71 -3.51
N LEU A 50 -0.10 2.26 -3.62
CA LEU A 50 0.60 1.57 -2.55
C LEU A 50 1.22 2.58 -1.57
N PHE A 51 0.96 2.37 -0.28
CA PHE A 51 1.59 3.11 0.81
C PHE A 51 2.58 2.19 1.54
N MET A 52 3.78 2.70 1.83
CA MET A 52 4.78 1.97 2.60
C MET A 52 5.46 2.88 3.63
N PRO A 53 5.20 2.69 4.94
CA PRO A 53 5.89 3.45 5.98
C PRO A 53 7.31 2.93 6.17
N THR A 54 8.29 3.84 6.25
CA THR A 54 9.70 3.47 6.45
C THR A 54 10.41 4.40 7.45
N THR A 55 11.58 3.99 7.90
CA THR A 55 12.51 4.83 8.66
C THR A 55 13.83 5.00 7.91
N GLY A 56 14.51 6.13 8.14
CA GLY A 56 15.77 6.46 7.50
C GLY A 56 15.59 7.24 6.20
N GLU A 57 16.60 7.19 5.33
CA GLU A 57 16.54 7.83 4.01
C GLU A 57 15.58 7.07 3.09
N PRO A 58 14.59 7.74 2.47
CA PRO A 58 13.63 7.08 1.59
C PRO A 58 14.34 6.46 0.39
N GLN A 59 13.96 5.22 0.08
CA GLN A 59 14.39 4.50 -1.12
C GLN A 59 13.18 4.37 -2.03
N PHE A 60 13.35 4.53 -3.34
CA PHE A 60 12.23 4.56 -4.28
C PHE A 60 12.10 3.29 -5.14
N LYS A 61 13.00 2.32 -4.98
CA LYS A 61 12.84 0.99 -5.59
C LYS A 61 12.21 0.04 -4.61
N ASN A 62 11.22 -0.73 -5.07
CA ASN A 62 10.51 -1.69 -4.23
C ASN A 62 11.40 -2.76 -3.59
N THR A 63 12.49 -3.14 -4.26
CA THR A 63 13.50 -4.07 -3.73
C THR A 63 14.29 -3.51 -2.57
N GLU A 64 14.39 -2.18 -2.50
CA GLU A 64 15.11 -1.43 -1.48
C GLU A 64 14.20 -1.07 -0.31
N TYR A 65 12.95 -0.65 -0.52
CA TYR A 65 12.06 -0.27 0.58
C TYR A 65 11.21 -1.40 1.16
N ARG A 66 11.08 -2.55 0.48
CA ARG A 66 10.30 -3.69 1.02
C ARG A 66 10.81 -4.13 2.39
N SER A 67 9.91 -4.66 3.22
CA SER A 67 10.24 -5.16 4.54
C SER A 67 9.96 -6.64 4.64
N GLY A 68 10.77 -7.34 5.45
CA GLY A 68 10.34 -8.62 6.01
C GLY A 68 9.14 -8.44 6.95
N PHE A 69 8.34 -9.48 7.09
CA PHE A 69 7.30 -9.58 8.11
C PHE A 69 7.11 -11.06 8.50
N LYS A 70 6.49 -11.30 9.66
CA LYS A 70 6.28 -12.65 10.19
C LYS A 70 4.81 -12.89 10.46
N LYS A 71 4.30 -14.06 10.04
CA LYS A 71 2.90 -14.47 10.26
C LYS A 71 2.50 -14.47 11.73
N LYS A 72 3.43 -14.77 12.65
CA LYS A 72 3.18 -14.70 14.10
C LYS A 72 2.82 -13.30 14.61
N ASN A 73 3.18 -12.25 13.87
CA ASN A 73 2.86 -10.86 14.18
C ASN A 73 1.67 -10.34 13.37
N GLU A 74 1.10 -11.17 12.49
CA GLU A 74 0.00 -10.83 11.60
C GLU A 74 -1.33 -11.17 12.27
N ILE A 75 -2.26 -10.23 12.26
CA ILE A 75 -3.63 -10.41 12.78
C ILE A 75 -4.59 -9.89 11.72
N ALA A 76 -5.57 -10.71 11.36
CA ALA A 76 -6.64 -10.31 10.45
C ALA A 76 -8.00 -10.72 11.03
N THR A 77 -8.93 -9.78 11.05
CA THR A 77 -10.34 -9.99 11.42
C THR A 77 -11.22 -9.19 10.46
N PRO A 78 -12.55 -9.43 10.40
CA PRO A 78 -13.43 -8.65 9.52
C PRO A 78 -13.28 -7.14 9.74
N GLY A 79 -12.80 -6.45 8.69
CA GLY A 79 -12.59 -4.99 8.72
C GLY A 79 -11.28 -4.52 9.35
N TYR A 80 -10.34 -5.41 9.69
CA TYR A 80 -9.09 -5.04 10.33
C TYR A 80 -7.92 -5.95 9.94
N TYR A 81 -6.77 -5.35 9.69
CA TYR A 81 -5.50 -6.04 9.47
C TYR A 81 -4.39 -5.38 10.30
N LYS A 82 -3.46 -6.18 10.82
CA LYS A 82 -2.27 -5.71 11.54
C LYS A 82 -1.06 -6.57 11.23
N THR A 83 0.11 -5.94 11.15
CA THR A 83 1.40 -6.63 11.05
C THR A 83 2.54 -5.79 11.66
N LEU A 84 3.75 -6.33 11.65
CA LEU A 84 4.99 -5.63 11.98
C LEU A 84 5.95 -5.68 10.79
N LEU A 85 6.44 -4.51 10.38
CA LEU A 85 7.51 -4.39 9.38
C LEU A 85 8.86 -4.60 10.08
N ASP A 86 9.42 -5.81 9.97
CA ASP A 86 10.65 -6.20 10.68
C ASP A 86 11.84 -5.30 10.34
N LYS A 87 11.96 -4.85 9.09
CA LYS A 87 13.08 -4.01 8.63
C LYS A 87 13.11 -2.65 9.32
N TYR A 88 11.93 -2.07 9.58
CA TYR A 88 11.79 -0.70 10.08
C TYR A 88 11.33 -0.64 11.54
N ASN A 89 10.98 -1.80 12.12
CA ASN A 89 10.34 -1.91 13.42
C ASN A 89 9.06 -1.04 13.52
N ILE A 90 8.26 -1.02 12.45
CA ILE A 90 7.02 -0.23 12.37
C ILE A 90 5.81 -1.16 12.51
N GLY A 91 4.97 -0.89 13.49
CA GLY A 91 3.65 -1.53 13.59
C GLY A 91 2.69 -0.92 12.57
N VAL A 92 2.01 -1.77 11.81
CA VAL A 92 1.02 -1.33 10.80
C VAL A 92 -0.35 -1.87 11.16
N GLU A 93 -1.35 -1.00 11.14
CA GLU A 93 -2.75 -1.34 11.35
C GLU A 93 -3.61 -0.69 10.27
N LEU A 94 -4.52 -1.46 9.70
CA LEU A 94 -5.34 -1.07 8.55
C LEU A 94 -6.80 -1.36 8.87
N THR A 95 -7.68 -0.43 8.50
CA THR A 95 -9.12 -0.64 8.46
C THR A 95 -9.72 0.10 7.27
N ALA A 96 -10.99 -0.14 6.97
CA ALA A 96 -11.65 0.49 5.83
C ALA A 96 -13.11 0.80 6.12
N THR A 97 -13.58 1.91 5.54
CA THR A 97 -15.00 2.22 5.36
C THR A 97 -15.48 1.73 3.99
N THR A 98 -16.64 2.19 3.51
CA THR A 98 -17.13 1.86 2.17
C THR A 98 -16.18 2.31 1.06
N ARG A 99 -15.49 3.46 1.21
CA ARG A 99 -14.67 4.07 0.14
C ARG A 99 -13.33 4.65 0.62
N VAL A 100 -12.96 4.42 1.87
CA VAL A 100 -11.75 5.01 2.48
C VAL A 100 -10.98 3.92 3.20
N GLY A 101 -9.69 3.82 2.92
CA GLY A 101 -8.73 3.08 3.74
C GLY A 101 -8.17 3.98 4.84
N VAL A 102 -8.02 3.44 6.05
CA VAL A 102 -7.45 4.15 7.20
C VAL A 102 -6.24 3.38 7.68
N HIS A 103 -5.10 4.07 7.75
CA HIS A 103 -3.83 3.52 8.19
C HIS A 103 -3.46 4.08 9.56
N ARG A 104 -2.90 3.25 10.43
CA ARG A 104 -2.21 3.67 11.63
C ARG A 104 -0.83 3.02 11.66
N TYR A 105 0.19 3.86 11.71
CA TYR A 105 1.59 3.44 11.77
C TYR A 105 2.19 3.79 13.13
N SER A 106 2.74 2.78 13.82
CA SER A 106 3.46 2.93 15.07
C SER A 106 4.95 2.86 14.80
N TYR A 107 5.58 4.03 14.66
CA TYR A 107 7.02 4.15 14.42
C TYR A 107 7.83 3.92 15.71
N PRO A 108 9.08 3.40 15.60
CA PRO A 108 10.03 3.50 16.69
C PRO A 108 10.42 4.97 16.93
N SER A 109 11.09 5.26 18.04
CA SER A 109 11.65 6.61 18.26
C SER A 109 12.68 6.93 17.17
N THR A 110 12.39 7.92 16.32
CA THR A 110 13.25 8.31 15.20
C THR A 110 12.92 9.74 14.73
N GLU A 111 13.92 10.42 14.18
CA GLU A 111 13.75 11.71 13.50
C GLU A 111 13.50 11.56 11.99
N LYS A 112 13.64 10.34 11.45
CA LYS A 112 13.58 10.04 10.01
C LYS A 112 12.40 9.14 9.66
N ALA A 113 11.21 9.43 10.18
CA ALA A 113 9.98 8.74 9.81
C ALA A 113 9.46 9.27 8.47
N ASN A 114 9.14 8.38 7.54
CA ASN A 114 8.58 8.75 6.24
C ASN A 114 7.55 7.71 5.75
N ILE A 115 6.81 8.08 4.71
CA ILE A 115 5.84 7.23 4.02
C ILE A 115 6.11 7.38 2.53
N ILE A 116 6.32 6.25 1.85
CA ILE A 116 6.42 6.17 0.40
C ILE A 116 5.01 5.98 -0.16
N ILE A 117 4.69 6.73 -1.21
CA ILE A 117 3.51 6.49 -2.05
C ILE A 117 4.03 6.02 -3.41
N ASP A 118 3.81 4.75 -3.73
CA ASP A 118 4.23 4.15 -4.99
C ASP A 118 3.02 3.97 -5.91
N LEU A 119 2.98 4.78 -6.98
CA LEU A 119 1.98 4.66 -8.04
C LEU A 119 2.43 3.72 -9.17
N GLN A 120 3.71 3.35 -9.21
CA GLN A 120 4.33 2.46 -10.20
C GLN A 120 4.22 0.97 -9.81
N HIS A 121 3.57 0.67 -8.70
CA HIS A 121 3.44 -0.68 -8.19
C HIS A 121 2.69 -1.61 -9.17
N ARG A 122 3.32 -2.75 -9.50
CA ARG A 122 2.74 -3.95 -10.14
C ARG A 122 2.30 -3.79 -11.60
N ASP A 123 1.10 -3.26 -11.88
CA ASP A 123 0.60 -3.16 -13.26
C ASP A 123 1.36 -2.12 -14.09
N GLU A 124 1.31 -2.26 -15.42
CA GLU A 124 1.86 -1.27 -16.35
C GLU A 124 1.17 0.09 -16.15
N VAL A 125 1.92 1.08 -15.68
CA VAL A 125 1.41 2.45 -15.51
C VAL A 125 1.56 3.22 -16.80
N LEU A 126 0.43 3.73 -17.28
CA LEU A 126 0.34 4.52 -18.51
C LEU A 126 0.45 6.03 -18.24
N ASP A 127 -0.07 6.47 -17.10
CA ASP A 127 0.00 7.85 -16.63
C ASP A 127 -0.21 7.88 -15.10
N SER A 128 0.45 8.79 -14.41
CA SER A 128 0.26 8.97 -12.98
C SER A 128 0.78 10.31 -12.50
N TRP A 129 0.15 10.88 -11.48
CA TRP A 129 0.64 12.09 -10.84
C TRP A 129 0.26 12.13 -9.36
N ILE A 130 1.05 12.87 -8.59
CA ILE A 130 0.80 13.21 -7.19
C ILE A 130 0.93 14.73 -7.06
N GLU A 131 0.01 15.34 -6.31
CA GLU A 131 0.04 16.76 -5.97
C GLU A 131 -0.09 16.92 -4.46
N VAL A 132 0.80 17.71 -3.88
CA VAL A 132 0.73 18.14 -2.48
C VAL A 132 -0.19 19.35 -2.42
N VAL A 133 -1.38 19.15 -1.84
CA VAL A 133 -2.43 20.18 -1.79
C VAL A 133 -2.14 21.18 -0.68
N ASN A 134 -1.68 20.69 0.47
CA ASN A 134 -1.19 21.48 1.60
C ASN A 134 -0.30 20.62 2.51
N ASP A 135 -0.04 21.10 3.71
CA ASP A 135 0.83 20.46 4.68
C ASP A 135 0.29 19.16 5.30
N HIS A 136 -0.95 18.76 5.03
CA HIS A 136 -1.54 17.51 5.54
C HIS A 136 -2.26 16.69 4.47
N GLU A 137 -2.30 17.16 3.23
CA GLU A 137 -3.17 16.60 2.19
C GLU A 137 -2.43 16.42 0.88
N VAL A 138 -2.56 15.23 0.29
CA VAL A 138 -2.11 14.94 -1.08
C VAL A 138 -3.27 14.37 -1.87
N ARG A 139 -3.23 14.59 -3.19
CA ARG A 139 -4.14 13.94 -4.13
C ARG A 139 -3.35 13.38 -5.30
N GLY A 140 -3.94 12.45 -6.02
CA GLY A 140 -3.28 11.87 -7.16
C GLY A 140 -4.17 11.04 -8.05
N TYR A 141 -3.54 10.51 -9.08
CA TYR A 141 -4.15 9.73 -10.13
C TYR A 141 -3.20 8.65 -10.60
N ARG A 142 -3.76 7.49 -10.95
CA ARG A 142 -3.08 6.39 -11.61
C ARG A 142 -3.94 5.91 -12.76
N LYS A 143 -3.33 5.81 -13.94
CA LYS A 143 -3.85 5.09 -15.10
C LYS A 143 -2.99 3.88 -15.37
N SER A 144 -3.57 2.70 -15.43
CA SER A 144 -2.85 1.46 -15.65
C SER A 144 -3.53 0.54 -16.67
N LYS A 145 -2.75 -0.44 -17.12
CA LYS A 145 -3.17 -1.53 -17.98
C LYS A 145 -2.68 -2.86 -17.42
N SER A 146 -3.59 -3.82 -17.34
CA SER A 146 -3.32 -5.22 -17.01
C SER A 146 -4.43 -6.07 -17.63
N TRP A 147 -5.22 -6.80 -16.85
CA TRP A 147 -6.41 -7.48 -17.36
C TRP A 147 -7.43 -6.49 -17.96
N ALA A 148 -7.73 -5.38 -17.26
CA ALA A 148 -8.43 -4.24 -17.85
C ALA A 148 -7.44 -3.28 -18.54
N ASN A 149 -7.77 -2.87 -19.78
CA ASN A 149 -6.88 -2.07 -20.64
C ASN A 149 -6.86 -0.56 -20.35
N ASN A 150 -7.77 -0.06 -19.52
CA ASN A 150 -7.89 1.37 -19.20
C ASN A 150 -8.46 1.53 -17.80
N GLN A 151 -7.63 1.31 -16.80
CA GLN A 151 -8.00 1.51 -15.40
C GLN A 151 -7.60 2.90 -14.97
N GLN A 152 -8.48 3.56 -14.23
CA GLN A 152 -8.28 4.93 -13.78
C GLN A 152 -8.70 5.04 -12.32
N VAL A 153 -7.73 5.36 -11.46
CA VAL A 153 -7.92 5.50 -10.03
C VAL A 153 -7.49 6.89 -9.60
N TYR A 154 -8.41 7.60 -8.95
CA TYR A 154 -8.12 8.86 -8.27
C TYR A 154 -8.06 8.61 -6.78
N PHE A 155 -7.17 9.30 -6.09
CA PHE A 155 -7.10 9.22 -4.63
C PHE A 155 -6.89 10.58 -4.00
N TYR A 156 -7.27 10.65 -2.73
CA TYR A 156 -7.03 11.78 -1.84
C TYR A 156 -6.67 11.23 -0.47
N ALA A 157 -5.54 11.66 0.09
CA ALA A 157 -5.05 11.19 1.38
C ALA A 157 -4.81 12.36 2.33
N LYS A 158 -5.25 12.20 3.58
CA LYS A 158 -5.00 13.12 4.68
C LYS A 158 -4.08 12.46 5.70
N PHE A 159 -3.13 13.22 6.22
CA PHE A 159 -2.15 12.75 7.19
C PHE A 159 -2.37 13.45 8.54
N SER A 160 -2.10 12.73 9.62
CA SER A 160 -2.17 13.28 10.98
C SER A 160 -0.91 14.07 11.39
N LYS A 161 0.09 14.13 10.49
CA LYS A 161 1.37 14.81 10.68
C LYS A 161 1.64 15.71 9.48
N HIS A 162 2.34 16.81 9.73
CA HIS A 162 2.78 17.74 8.69
C HIS A 162 3.69 17.03 7.68
N LEU A 163 3.41 17.24 6.40
CA LEU A 163 4.11 16.69 5.26
C LEU A 163 5.35 17.54 4.93
N LYS A 164 6.46 16.85 4.65
CA LYS A 164 7.62 17.45 3.99
C LYS A 164 7.88 16.62 2.73
N PRO A 165 7.45 17.08 1.56
CA PRO A 165 7.61 16.33 0.31
C PRO A 165 9.09 16.02 0.05
N MET A 166 9.39 14.80 -0.39
CA MET A 166 10.73 14.34 -0.71
C MET A 166 10.68 13.54 -2.01
N GLY A 167 11.40 14.00 -3.03
CA GLY A 167 11.40 13.38 -4.36
C GLY A 167 10.27 13.87 -5.25
#